data_AF-A0A0B7KKI9-F1
#
_entry.id   AF-A0A0B7KKI9-F1
#
_cell.length_a   1.000
_cell.length_b   1.000
_cell.length_c   1.000
_cell.angle_alpha   90.00
_cell.angle_beta   90.00
_cell.angle_gamma   90.00
#
_symmetry.space_group_name_H-M   'P 1'
#
loop_
_entity.id
_entity.type
_entity.pdbx_description
1 polymer ?
#
loop_
_entity_poly.entity_id
_entity_poly.type
_entity_poly.pdbx_seq_one_letter_code
_entity_poly.pdbx_strand_id
1 'polypeptide(L)'
;MHRRVILSDYGKLIYKASSRVALLSALEGCIDGHYHLHKAGLLHRDISINNLMMNEDEKNPSRTAFLIDLDLAVREQREGASGAKGKTGTRAFMAIGALLDDEHSFMHDLESFFWVLFWICIHYNGPNDGKPVPRFEKWNYVDTDELAELKKGEIADEEDFLKKAAKESIS
;
A
#
# COMPACT_ATOMS: atom_id res chain seq x y z
N MET A 1 12.15 15.90 -16.37
CA MET A 1 10.75 16.26 -16.70
C MET A 1 9.86 15.68 -15.61
N HIS A 2 9.18 16.50 -14.80
CA HIS A 2 8.07 16.03 -13.97
C HIS A 2 6.79 16.14 -14.80
N ARG A 3 6.07 15.02 -14.96
CA ARG A 3 4.73 15.02 -15.56
C ARG A 3 3.75 14.93 -14.41
N ARG A 4 2.99 16.00 -14.16
CA ARG A 4 1.86 15.95 -13.23
C ARG A 4 0.62 15.57 -14.01
N VAL A 5 0.08 14.38 -13.78
CA VAL A 5 -1.26 14.02 -14.23
C VAL A 5 -2.23 14.55 -13.18
N ILE A 6 -3.06 15.53 -13.56
CA ILE A 6 -4.17 15.98 -12.72
C ILE A 6 -5.34 15.06 -13.02
N LEU A 7 -5.57 14.07 -12.16
CA LEU A 7 -6.81 13.30 -12.14
C LEU A 7 -7.87 14.19 -11.47
N SER A 8 -9.02 14.36 -12.12
CA SER A 8 -10.20 15.02 -11.55
C SER A 8 -10.52 14.46 -10.15
N ASP A 9 -11.11 15.26 -9.26
CA ASP A 9 -11.45 14.98 -7.84
C ASP A 9 -12.45 13.82 -7.65
N TYR A 10 -12.16 12.65 -8.21
CA TYR A 10 -12.98 11.47 -8.09
C TYR A 10 -12.47 10.62 -6.92
N GLY A 11 -13.33 10.45 -5.92
CA GLY A 11 -13.08 9.56 -4.80
C GLY A 11 -12.29 10.19 -3.64
N LYS A 12 -12.07 9.36 -2.63
CA LYS A 12 -11.33 9.67 -1.41
C LYS A 12 -10.28 8.62 -1.15
N LEU A 13 -9.29 8.98 -0.34
CA LEU A 13 -8.24 8.06 0.08
C LEU A 13 -8.82 6.88 0.86
N ILE A 14 -8.21 5.71 0.71
CA ILE A 14 -8.73 4.45 1.24
C ILE A 14 -8.90 4.45 2.77
N TYR A 15 -8.02 5.15 3.50
CA TYR A 15 -8.13 5.29 4.97
C TYR A 15 -9.31 6.17 5.42
N LYS A 16 -10.04 6.77 4.48
CA LYS A 16 -11.29 7.51 4.74
C LYS A 16 -12.54 6.67 4.46
N ALA A 17 -12.40 5.35 4.26
CA ALA A 17 -13.53 4.44 4.08
C ALA A 17 -14.57 4.62 5.20
N SER A 18 -15.86 4.60 4.83
CA SER A 18 -16.95 4.78 5.81
C SER A 18 -17.15 3.58 6.73
N SER A 19 -16.71 2.40 6.29
CA SER A 19 -16.91 1.13 6.98
C SER A 19 -15.81 0.13 6.62
N ARG A 20 -15.70 -0.95 7.41
CA ARG A 20 -14.79 -2.07 7.13
C ARG A 20 -15.12 -2.75 5.80
N VAL A 21 -16.41 -2.87 5.46
CA VAL A 21 -16.85 -3.42 4.17
C VAL A 21 -16.36 -2.54 3.03
N ALA A 22 -16.55 -1.21 3.14
CA ALA A 22 -16.09 -0.28 2.12
C ALA A 22 -14.56 -0.30 1.97
N LEU A 23 -13.82 -0.41 3.07
CA LEU A 23 -12.35 -0.57 3.06
C LEU A 23 -11.93 -1.84 2.31
N LEU A 24 -12.52 -2.99 2.63
CA LEU A 24 -12.18 -4.26 2.00
C LEU A 24 -12.57 -4.29 0.51
N SER A 25 -13.74 -3.76 0.15
CA SER A 25 -14.15 -3.61 -1.26
C SER A 25 -13.22 -2.67 -2.03
N ALA A 26 -12.72 -1.60 -1.40
CA ALA A 26 -11.75 -0.71 -2.02
C ALA A 26 -10.38 -1.38 -2.22
N LEU A 27 -9.90 -2.14 -1.22
CA LEU A 27 -8.68 -2.94 -1.35
C LEU A 27 -8.78 -3.94 -2.50
N GLU A 28 -9.89 -4.69 -2.56
CA GLU A 28 -10.15 -5.65 -3.64
C GLU A 28 -10.12 -4.95 -5.02
N GLY A 29 -10.83 -3.83 -5.16
CA GLY A 29 -10.84 -3.08 -6.42
C GLY A 29 -9.47 -2.49 -6.80
N CYS A 30 -8.65 -2.08 -5.83
CA CYS A 30 -7.29 -1.64 -6.09
C CYS A 30 -6.36 -2.80 -6.50
N ILE A 31 -6.52 -3.99 -5.91
CA ILE A 31 -5.80 -5.20 -6.30
C ILE A 31 -6.19 -5.65 -7.71
N ASP A 32 -7.48 -5.57 -8.07
CA ASP A 32 -7.93 -5.81 -9.45
C ASP A 32 -7.31 -4.78 -10.42
N GLY A 33 -7.29 -3.50 -10.04
CA GLY A 33 -6.60 -2.46 -10.81
C GLY A 33 -5.10 -2.74 -10.98
N HIS A 34 -4.43 -3.20 -9.93
CA HIS A 34 -3.03 -3.61 -9.94
C HIS A 34 -2.78 -4.80 -10.88
N TYR A 35 -3.65 -5.82 -10.84
CA TYR A 35 -3.59 -6.96 -11.75
C TYR A 35 -3.68 -6.52 -13.21
N HIS A 36 -4.56 -5.57 -13.53
CA HIS A 36 -4.64 -4.99 -14.88
C HIS A 36 -3.39 -4.23 -15.29
N LEU A 37 -2.74 -3.49 -14.38
CA LEU A 37 -1.43 -2.85 -14.65
C LEU A 37 -0.36 -3.91 -14.98
N HIS A 38 -0.29 -4.98 -14.20
CA HIS A 38 0.63 -6.08 -14.45
C HIS A 38 0.37 -6.76 -15.80
N LYS A 39 -0.90 -6.99 -16.17
CA LYS A 39 -1.25 -7.48 -17.52
C LYS A 39 -0.80 -6.56 -18.64
N ALA A 40 -0.74 -5.25 -18.39
CA ALA A 40 -0.17 -4.27 -19.31
C ALA A 40 1.37 -4.22 -19.28
N GLY A 41 2.01 -5.09 -18.51
CA GLY A 41 3.47 -5.18 -18.34
C GLY A 41 4.05 -4.11 -17.43
N LEU A 42 3.26 -3.53 -16.52
CA LEU A 42 3.67 -2.48 -15.59
C LEU A 42 3.67 -2.96 -14.13
N LEU A 43 4.71 -2.58 -13.39
CA LEU A 43 4.80 -2.70 -11.94
C LEU A 43 4.59 -1.33 -11.31
N HIS A 44 3.85 -1.23 -10.22
CA HIS A 44 3.50 0.05 -9.60
C HIS A 44 4.64 0.61 -8.74
N ARG A 45 5.25 -0.23 -7.89
CA ARG A 45 6.40 0.10 -7.03
C ARG A 45 6.17 1.11 -5.89
N ASP A 46 4.95 1.59 -5.72
CA ASP A 46 4.61 2.54 -4.64
C ASP A 46 3.17 2.38 -4.17
N ILE A 47 2.80 1.15 -3.82
CA ILE A 47 1.53 0.88 -3.16
C ILE A 47 1.60 1.49 -1.74
N SER A 48 0.71 2.44 -1.44
CA SER A 48 0.66 3.14 -0.16
C SER A 48 -0.76 3.63 0.15
N ILE A 49 -1.05 3.99 1.41
CA ILE A 49 -2.35 4.55 1.81
C ILE A 49 -2.74 5.84 1.04
N ASN A 50 -1.76 6.52 0.44
CA ASN A 50 -1.95 7.76 -0.32
C ASN A 50 -2.24 7.51 -1.80
N ASN A 51 -1.97 6.30 -2.29
CA ASN A 51 -2.08 5.95 -3.71
C ASN A 51 -3.27 5.04 -4.01
N LEU A 52 -4.03 4.63 -2.98
CA LEU A 52 -5.27 3.86 -3.11
C LEU A 52 -6.47 4.79 -2.93
N MET A 53 -7.29 4.89 -3.98
CA MET A 53 -8.49 5.72 -4.04
C MET A 53 -9.75 4.86 -4.08
N MET A 54 -10.82 5.36 -3.49
CA MET A 54 -12.14 4.72 -3.47
C MET A 54 -13.26 5.73 -3.71
N ASN A 55 -14.37 5.24 -4.26
CA ASN A 55 -15.59 6.00 -4.49
C ASN A 55 -16.78 5.20 -3.95
N GLU A 56 -17.43 5.74 -2.93
CA GLU A 56 -18.59 5.12 -2.27
C GLU A 56 -19.93 5.67 -2.80
N ASP A 57 -19.91 6.61 -3.74
CA ASP A 57 -21.14 7.10 -4.36
C ASP A 57 -21.64 6.09 -5.40
N GLU A 58 -22.62 5.27 -5.01
CA GLU A 58 -23.25 4.28 -5.88
C GLU A 58 -23.91 4.89 -7.13
N LYS A 59 -24.25 6.19 -7.09
CA LYS A 59 -24.84 6.89 -8.23
C LYS A 59 -23.79 7.36 -9.23
N ASN A 60 -22.52 7.31 -8.86
CA ASN A 60 -21.42 7.71 -9.73
C ASN A 60 -21.02 6.53 -10.62
N PRO A 61 -21.09 6.67 -11.96
CA PRO A 61 -20.75 5.60 -12.90
C PRO A 61 -19.24 5.30 -12.98
N SER A 62 -18.40 6.05 -12.26
CA SER A 62 -16.95 5.86 -12.23
C SER A 62 -16.54 4.59 -11.48
N ARG A 63 -15.29 4.15 -11.68
CA ARG A 63 -14.72 3.02 -10.91
C ARG A 63 -14.86 3.27 -9.39
N THR A 64 -15.23 2.21 -8.67
CA THR A 64 -15.42 2.22 -7.22
C THR A 64 -14.11 2.26 -6.44
N ALA A 65 -13.01 1.80 -7.05
CA ALA A 65 -11.66 1.93 -6.51
C ALA A 65 -10.62 1.89 -7.63
N PHE A 66 -9.48 2.55 -7.41
CA PHE A 66 -8.39 2.62 -8.37
C PHE A 66 -7.08 3.07 -7.72
N LEU A 67 -5.97 2.70 -8.36
CA LEU A 67 -4.63 3.17 -8.00
C LEU A 67 -4.32 4.49 -8.72
N ILE A 68 -3.61 5.36 -8.02
CA ILE A 68 -3.03 6.59 -8.58
C ILE A 68 -1.52 6.59 -8.38
N ASP A 69 -0.86 7.59 -8.96
CA ASP A 69 0.59 7.79 -8.85
C ASP A 69 1.45 6.66 -9.44
N LEU A 70 1.62 6.73 -10.76
CA LEU A 70 2.48 5.81 -11.52
C LEU A 70 3.87 6.41 -11.78
N ASP A 71 4.29 7.44 -11.04
CA ASP A 71 5.56 8.12 -11.28
C ASP A 71 6.78 7.20 -11.07
N LEU A 72 6.61 6.18 -10.22
CA LEU A 72 7.61 5.14 -9.97
C LEU A 72 7.39 3.86 -10.78
N ALA A 73 6.33 3.79 -11.60
CA ALA A 73 5.99 2.58 -12.32
C ALA A 73 7.02 2.26 -13.41
N VAL A 74 7.32 0.97 -13.59
CA VAL A 74 8.28 0.48 -14.59
C VAL A 74 7.70 -0.67 -15.40
N ARG A 75 8.24 -0.86 -16.61
CA ARG A 75 7.95 -2.07 -17.39
C ARG A 75 8.59 -3.29 -16.73
N GLU A 76 7.83 -4.36 -16.60
CA GLU A 76 8.27 -5.63 -16.00
C GLU A 76 9.32 -6.32 -16.88
N GLN A 77 9.03 -6.48 -18.18
CA GLN A 77 10.01 -6.97 -19.15
C GLN A 77 10.91 -5.81 -19.58
N ARG A 78 12.12 -5.78 -19.04
CA ARG A 78 13.13 -4.74 -19.34
C ARG A 78 13.95 -5.15 -20.57
N GLU A 79 13.90 -4.35 -21.65
CA GLU A 79 14.83 -4.47 -22.79
C GLU A 79 16.21 -3.81 -22.54
N GLY A 80 16.48 -3.35 -21.31
CA GLY A 80 17.76 -2.74 -20.94
C GLY A 80 17.77 -2.18 -19.52
N ALA A 81 18.96 -1.87 -19.00
CA ALA A 81 19.17 -1.36 -17.65
C ALA A 81 18.70 0.10 -17.52
N SER A 82 17.45 0.34 -17.09
CA SER A 82 16.99 1.67 -16.71
C SER A 82 17.15 1.90 -15.20
N GLY A 83 18.21 2.63 -14.85
CA GLY A 83 18.32 3.68 -13.83
C GLY A 83 17.80 3.57 -12.39
N ALA A 84 16.75 2.81 -12.08
CA ALA A 84 16.13 2.79 -10.75
C ALA A 84 16.35 1.46 -10.04
N LYS A 85 17.63 1.10 -9.82
CA LYS A 85 18.05 0.06 -8.85
C LYS A 85 17.92 0.52 -7.39
N GLY A 86 17.30 1.68 -7.13
CA GLY A 86 17.10 2.20 -5.79
C GLY A 86 15.85 1.62 -5.12
N LYS A 87 15.92 1.49 -3.80
CA LYS A 87 14.76 1.29 -2.91
C LYS A 87 13.82 2.50 -3.08
N THR A 88 12.80 2.34 -3.90
CA THR A 88 11.79 3.37 -4.20
C THR A 88 10.47 3.00 -3.55
N GLY A 89 9.70 4.02 -3.17
CA GLY A 89 8.39 3.85 -2.56
C GLY A 89 8.37 4.22 -1.09
N THR A 90 7.19 4.20 -0.50
CA THR A 90 6.98 4.60 0.89
C THR A 90 7.38 3.47 1.85
N ARG A 91 8.45 3.68 2.65
CA ARG A 91 9.15 2.63 3.44
C ARG A 91 8.23 1.70 4.23
N ALA A 92 7.29 2.25 4.99
CA ALA A 92 6.38 1.46 5.83
C ALA A 92 5.57 0.43 5.03
N PHE A 93 5.33 0.69 3.74
CA PHE A 93 4.55 -0.18 2.86
C PHE A 93 5.41 -1.08 1.97
N MET A 94 6.72 -0.83 1.84
CA MET A 94 7.60 -1.67 1.02
C MET A 94 7.62 -3.13 1.50
N ALA A 95 7.59 -4.06 0.56
CA ALA A 95 7.75 -5.49 0.82
C ALA A 95 9.10 -5.83 1.48
N ILE A 96 9.14 -6.90 2.28
CA ILE A 96 10.35 -7.36 2.96
C ILE A 96 11.48 -7.66 1.96
N GLY A 97 11.18 -8.36 0.86
CA GLY A 97 12.18 -8.64 -0.19
C GLY A 97 12.72 -7.35 -0.83
N ALA A 98 11.84 -6.39 -1.13
CA ALA A 98 12.23 -5.09 -1.69
C ALA A 98 13.09 -4.25 -0.71
N LEU A 99 12.88 -4.39 0.60
CA LEU A 99 13.73 -3.78 1.62
C LEU A 99 15.12 -4.42 1.67
N LEU A 100 15.22 -5.71 1.34
CA LEU A 100 16.45 -6.52 1.30
C LEU A 100 17.12 -6.54 -0.10
N ASP A 101 16.82 -5.54 -0.92
CA ASP A 101 17.41 -5.34 -2.26
C ASP A 101 17.03 -6.41 -3.32
N ASP A 102 15.95 -7.17 -3.11
CA ASP A 102 15.39 -8.00 -4.18
C ASP A 102 14.87 -7.13 -5.33
N GLU A 103 14.94 -7.66 -6.55
CA GLU A 103 14.35 -6.99 -7.70
C GLU A 103 12.83 -6.87 -7.51
N HIS A 104 12.32 -5.64 -7.58
CA HIS A 104 10.89 -5.37 -7.39
C HIS A 104 10.07 -6.18 -8.39
N SER A 105 9.03 -6.85 -7.88
CA SER A 105 8.20 -7.78 -8.64
C SER A 105 6.73 -7.50 -8.37
N PHE A 106 5.85 -8.11 -9.16
CA PHE A 106 4.42 -8.07 -8.91
C PHE A 106 4.04 -8.55 -7.50
N MET A 107 4.74 -9.56 -6.98
CA MET A 107 4.50 -10.10 -5.64
C MET A 107 4.87 -9.10 -4.53
N HIS A 108 5.88 -8.26 -4.77
CA HIS A 108 6.25 -7.19 -3.83
C HIS A 108 5.16 -6.12 -3.72
N ASP A 109 4.49 -5.77 -4.81
CA ASP A 109 3.33 -4.88 -4.75
C ASP A 109 2.16 -5.52 -3.98
N LEU A 110 1.91 -6.83 -4.14
CA LEU A 110 0.89 -7.55 -3.37
C LEU A 110 1.18 -7.59 -1.87
N GLU A 111 2.43 -7.83 -1.47
CA GLU A 111 2.83 -7.73 -0.07
C GLU A 111 2.63 -6.30 0.48
N SER A 112 2.85 -5.29 -0.37
CA SER A 112 2.63 -3.89 0.01
C SER A 112 1.16 -3.60 0.31
N PHE A 113 0.20 -4.24 -0.39
CA PHE A 113 -1.23 -4.15 -0.04
C PHE A 113 -1.54 -4.72 1.36
N PHE A 114 -0.87 -5.80 1.76
CA PHE A 114 -0.99 -6.32 3.12
C PHE A 114 -0.51 -5.29 4.15
N TRP A 115 0.65 -4.66 3.91
CA TRP A 115 1.16 -3.62 4.80
C TRP A 115 0.27 -2.37 4.84
N VAL A 116 -0.41 -2.02 3.74
CA VAL A 116 -1.43 -0.97 3.72
C VAL A 116 -2.61 -1.33 4.62
N LEU A 117 -3.17 -2.54 4.49
CA LEU A 117 -4.27 -2.99 5.35
C LEU A 117 -3.85 -3.02 6.82
N PHE A 118 -2.68 -3.60 7.12
CA PHE A 118 -2.11 -3.63 8.47
C PHE A 118 -2.00 -2.22 9.06
N TRP A 119 -1.44 -1.27 8.29
CA TRP A 119 -1.28 0.11 8.72
C TRP A 119 -2.62 0.76 9.05
N ILE A 120 -3.63 0.58 8.21
CA ILE A 120 -4.98 1.14 8.41
C ILE A 120 -5.59 0.58 9.70
N CYS A 121 -5.55 -0.74 9.91
CA CYS A 121 -6.11 -1.39 11.10
C CYS A 121 -5.49 -0.95 12.43
N ILE A 122 -4.24 -0.49 12.39
CA ILE A 122 -3.49 -0.05 13.58
C ILE A 122 -3.63 1.46 13.82
N HIS A 123 -3.61 2.27 12.76
CA HIS A 123 -3.53 3.73 12.88
C HIS A 123 -4.89 4.43 12.72
N TYR A 124 -5.96 3.72 12.36
CA TYR A 124 -7.26 4.33 12.10
C TYR A 124 -8.39 3.53 12.72
N ASN A 125 -9.21 4.17 13.59
CA ASN A 125 -10.43 3.54 14.11
C ASN A 125 -11.66 3.83 13.24
N GLY A 126 -11.53 4.74 12.28
CA GLY A 126 -12.61 5.15 11.40
C GLY A 126 -12.24 6.35 10.52
N PRO A 127 -13.17 6.81 9.68
CA PRO A 127 -12.93 7.95 8.81
C PRO A 127 -12.63 9.20 9.64
N ASN A 128 -11.44 9.78 9.42
CA ASN A 128 -10.90 10.94 10.13
C ASN A 128 -10.50 10.72 11.60
N ASP A 129 -10.47 9.46 12.08
CA ASP A 129 -9.92 9.12 13.39
C ASP A 129 -8.57 8.40 13.22
N GLY A 130 -7.56 9.18 12.83
CA GLY A 130 -6.19 8.72 12.74
C GLY A 130 -5.48 8.86 14.08
N LYS A 131 -5.04 7.75 14.65
CA LYS A 131 -4.25 7.69 15.88
C LYS A 131 -2.87 7.13 15.55
N PRO A 132 -1.83 7.98 15.43
CA PRO A 132 -0.47 7.52 15.23
C PRO A 132 -0.07 6.55 16.36
N VAL A 133 0.36 5.34 16.01
CA VAL A 133 0.89 4.37 16.97
C VAL A 133 2.41 4.45 16.90
N PRO A 134 3.10 5.05 17.89
CA PRO A 134 4.54 5.37 17.78
C PRO A 134 5.43 4.18 17.41
N ARG A 135 5.03 2.97 17.86
CA ARG A 135 5.71 1.71 17.55
C ARG A 135 5.81 1.45 16.04
N PHE A 136 4.78 1.80 15.27
CA PHE A 136 4.70 1.54 13.84
C PHE A 136 5.03 2.79 13.01
N GLU A 137 4.81 3.99 13.54
CA GLU A 137 5.32 5.24 12.94
C GLU A 137 6.83 5.20 12.68
N LYS A 138 7.60 4.57 13.56
CA LYS A 138 9.05 4.41 13.37
C LYS A 138 9.43 3.70 12.07
N TRP A 139 8.53 2.91 11.48
CA TRP A 139 8.78 2.20 10.22
C TRP A 139 9.03 3.14 9.04
N ASN A 140 8.60 4.40 9.13
CA ASN A 140 8.91 5.42 8.13
C ASN A 140 10.37 5.93 8.20
N TYR A 141 11.08 5.68 9.30
CA TYR A 141 12.34 6.36 9.62
C TYR A 141 13.52 5.42 9.82
N VAL A 142 13.29 4.20 10.34
CA VAL A 142 14.35 3.19 10.50
C VAL A 142 14.99 2.83 9.15
N ASP A 143 16.21 2.30 9.21
CA ASP A 143 16.86 1.79 8.00
C ASP A 143 16.14 0.55 7.44
N THR A 144 16.45 0.22 6.19
CA THR A 144 15.69 -0.79 5.45
C THR A 144 15.91 -2.20 5.99
N ASP A 145 17.09 -2.47 6.53
CA ASP A 145 17.46 -3.79 7.01
C ASP A 145 16.82 -4.01 8.39
N GLU A 146 16.86 -2.99 9.25
CA GLU A 146 16.11 -2.97 10.51
C GLU A 146 14.59 -3.12 10.24
N LEU A 147 14.04 -2.41 9.25
CA LEU A 147 12.63 -2.51 8.93
C LEU A 147 12.24 -3.91 8.46
N ALA A 148 13.07 -4.55 7.62
CA ALA A 148 12.82 -5.91 7.16
C ALA A 148 12.74 -6.90 8.32
N GLU A 149 13.66 -6.80 9.29
CA GLU A 149 13.66 -7.66 10.48
C GLU A 149 12.47 -7.38 11.40
N LEU A 150 12.11 -6.11 11.60
CA LEU A 150 10.90 -5.74 12.36
C LEU A 150 9.64 -6.33 11.73
N LYS A 151 9.52 -6.25 10.40
CA LYS A 151 8.36 -6.80 9.66
C LYS A 151 8.29 -8.32 9.78
N LYS A 152 9.41 -9.02 9.54
CA LYS A 152 9.50 -10.48 9.74
C LYS A 152 9.08 -10.87 11.15
N GLY A 153 9.59 -10.18 12.17
CA GLY A 153 9.26 -10.43 13.56
C GLY A 153 7.80 -10.13 13.93
N GLU A 154 7.14 -9.20 13.23
CA GLU A 154 5.73 -8.89 13.45
C GLU A 154 4.81 -10.03 12.99
N ILE A 155 5.15 -10.68 11.88
CA ILE A 155 4.36 -11.76 11.26
C ILE A 155 4.92 -13.16 11.49
N ALA A 156 5.95 -13.30 12.33
CA ALA A 156 6.64 -14.58 12.57
C ALA A 156 5.75 -15.63 13.23
N ASP A 157 4.80 -15.20 14.05
CA ASP A 157 3.86 -16.06 14.79
C ASP A 157 2.43 -15.49 14.67
N GLU A 158 1.50 -16.35 14.25
CA GLU A 158 0.11 -15.96 13.99
C GLU A 158 -0.64 -15.57 15.27
N GLU A 159 -0.43 -16.29 16.38
CA GLU A 159 -1.14 -16.03 17.63
C GLU A 159 -0.69 -14.70 18.24
N ASP A 160 0.62 -14.44 18.23
CA ASP A 160 1.20 -13.18 18.67
C ASP A 160 0.77 -12.02 17.77
N PHE A 161 0.74 -12.22 16.46
CA PHE A 161 0.26 -11.22 15.50
C PHE A 161 -1.20 -10.84 15.81
N LEU A 162 -2.10 -11.82 15.95
CA LEU A 162 -3.52 -11.57 16.25
C LEU A 162 -3.71 -10.90 17.61
N LYS A 163 -2.95 -11.32 18.64
CA LYS A 163 -2.98 -10.68 19.97
C LYS A 163 -2.55 -9.21 19.92
N LYS A 164 -1.48 -8.91 19.17
CA LYS A 164 -0.99 -7.52 19.00
C LYS A 164 -1.99 -6.69 18.21
N ALA A 165 -2.50 -7.20 17.11
CA ALA A 165 -3.51 -6.53 16.30
C ALA A 165 -4.78 -6.23 17.12
N ALA A 166 -5.27 -7.18 17.92
CA ALA A 166 -6.44 -6.97 18.77
C ALA A 166 -6.19 -6.01 19.95
N LYS A 167 -4.95 -5.90 20.44
CA LYS A 167 -4.59 -4.99 21.53
C LYS A 167 -4.44 -3.54 21.04
N GLU A 168 -3.88 -3.36 19.84
CA GLU A 168 -3.63 -2.04 19.25
C GLU A 168 -4.85 -1.51 18.47
N SER A 169 -5.73 -2.40 17.97
CA SER A 169 -7.02 -2.02 17.40
C SER A 169 -8.01 -1.78 18.54
N ILE A 170 -8.23 -0.50 18.86
CA ILE A 170 -9.13 -0.10 19.95
C ILE A 170 -10.58 -0.20 19.44
N SER A 171 -11.43 -0.85 20.24
CA SER A 171 -12.84 -1.19 19.99
C SER A 171 -13.67 -0.10 19.32
#